data_AF-A0A161M4X2-F1
#
_entry.id   AF-A0A161M4X2-F1
#
_cell.length_a   1.000
_cell.length_b   1.000
_cell.length_c   1.000
_cell.angle_alpha   90.00
_cell.angle_beta   90.00
_cell.angle_gamma   90.00
#
_symmetry.space_group_name_H-M   'P 1'
#
loop_
_entity.id
_entity.type
_entity.pdbx_description
1 polymer ?
#
loop_
_entity_poly.entity_id
_entity_poly.type
_entity_poly.pdbx_seq_one_letter_code
_entity_poly.pdbx_strand_id
1 'polypeptide(L)'
;DNKNRPRYQRCGECEICQLPDCGSCTSCRERGKGSKKTNAHACVKRKCPYMAIQEIDDSEPDDEEFYQKTAEEKAKQDVKSHQVRSSGGKKEVKWIGQPVHNDGRKTYYRCAKVGGEEFVAGDCVSVEPVNPSAPLIIGRIMYM
;
A
#
# COMPACT_ATOMS: atom_id res chain seq x y z
N ASP A 1 1.81 18.42 -16.62
CA ASP A 1 2.34 19.71 -16.13
C ASP A 1 2.08 19.92 -14.65
N ASN A 2 3.12 19.78 -13.82
CA ASN A 2 3.01 19.99 -12.37
C ASN A 2 3.18 21.49 -12.07
N LYS A 3 2.09 22.25 -12.23
CA LYS A 3 2.07 23.67 -11.88
C LYS A 3 1.77 23.82 -10.39
N ASN A 4 2.74 24.39 -9.68
CA ASN A 4 2.59 25.09 -8.40
C ASN A 4 2.77 24.27 -7.10
N ARG A 5 3.86 23.48 -6.99
CA ARG A 5 4.43 23.29 -5.64
C ARG A 5 4.99 24.64 -5.18
N PRO A 6 4.60 25.17 -4.01
CA PRO A 6 5.13 26.42 -3.49
C PRO A 6 6.65 26.30 -3.39
N ARG A 7 7.37 27.14 -4.15
CA ARG A 7 8.83 27.19 -4.06
C ARG A 7 9.20 27.98 -2.82
N TYR A 8 9.45 27.29 -1.72
CA TYR A 8 9.98 27.89 -0.51
C TYR A 8 11.25 28.67 -0.80
N GLN A 9 11.27 29.92 -0.33
CA GLN A 9 12.40 30.83 -0.48
C GLN A 9 13.15 30.90 0.85
N ARG A 10 14.46 31.10 0.75
CA ARG A 10 15.30 31.38 1.93
C ARG A 10 14.83 32.69 2.55
N CYS A 11 14.84 32.80 3.88
CA CYS A 11 14.39 34.03 4.55
C CYS A 11 15.27 35.25 4.24
N GLY A 12 16.50 35.05 3.77
CA GLY A 12 17.42 36.12 3.41
C GLY A 12 18.10 36.81 4.58
N GLU A 13 17.52 36.81 5.79
CA GLU A 13 18.01 37.60 6.92
C GLU A 13 18.76 36.81 8.01
N CYS A 14 18.56 35.50 8.11
CA CYS A 14 19.24 34.72 9.15
C CYS A 14 20.76 34.62 8.93
N GLU A 15 21.52 34.35 9.98
CA GLU A 15 22.99 34.27 9.93
C GLU A 15 23.48 33.33 8.80
N ILE A 16 22.84 32.17 8.66
CA ILE A 16 23.17 31.18 7.61
C ILE A 16 22.85 31.71 6.19
N CYS A 17 21.83 32.55 6.06
CA CYS A 17 21.50 33.22 4.80
C CYS A 17 22.57 34.24 4.41
N GLN A 18 23.11 34.96 5.39
CA GLN A 18 24.10 36.02 5.19
C GLN A 18 25.54 35.50 4.97
N LEU A 19 25.83 34.24 5.35
CA LEU A 19 27.15 33.65 5.11
C LEU A 19 27.51 33.59 3.61
N PRO A 20 28.80 33.76 3.25
CA PRO A 20 29.27 33.48 1.89
C PRO A 20 29.25 31.98 1.58
N ASP A 21 29.32 31.64 0.30
CA ASP A 21 29.45 30.24 -0.13
C ASP A 21 30.79 29.66 0.33
N CYS A 22 30.77 28.48 0.96
CA CYS A 22 31.97 27.92 1.60
C CYS A 22 33.08 27.44 0.64
N GLY A 23 32.84 27.46 -0.68
CA GLY A 23 33.79 27.04 -1.73
C GLY A 23 34.14 25.54 -1.77
N SER A 24 33.92 24.81 -0.68
CA SER A 24 34.49 23.47 -0.46
C SER A 24 33.47 22.34 -0.46
N CYS A 25 32.17 22.61 -0.29
CA CYS A 25 31.13 21.58 -0.38
C CYS A 25 30.87 21.13 -1.83
N THR A 26 30.24 19.96 -2.01
CA THR A 26 29.90 19.38 -3.32
C THR A 26 29.21 20.39 -4.24
N SER A 27 28.15 21.04 -3.75
CA SER A 27 27.40 22.05 -4.52
C SER A 27 28.21 23.30 -4.86
N CYS A 28 29.21 23.68 -4.06
CA CYS A 28 30.12 24.78 -4.41
C CYS A 28 31.17 24.35 -5.44
N ARG A 29 31.70 23.13 -5.32
CA ARG A 29 32.68 22.57 -6.27
C ARG A 29 32.07 22.37 -7.65
N GLU A 30 30.80 21.97 -7.72
CA GLU A 30 30.08 21.79 -8.99
C GLU A 30 29.82 23.13 -9.69
N ARG A 31 29.45 24.17 -8.94
CA ARG A 31 29.20 25.51 -9.49
C ARG A 31 30.44 26.15 -10.12
N GLY A 32 31.62 25.92 -9.56
CA GLY A 32 32.89 26.39 -10.14
C GLY A 32 33.28 25.72 -11.45
N LYS A 33 32.67 24.57 -11.79
CA LYS A 33 32.99 23.78 -12.99
C LYS A 33 32.11 24.10 -14.21
N GLY A 34 31.45 25.25 -14.23
CA GLY A 34 30.59 25.65 -15.35
C GLY A 34 29.33 24.78 -15.50
N SER A 35 28.80 24.26 -14.39
CA SER A 35 27.54 23.51 -14.38
C SER A 35 26.42 24.32 -15.06
N LYS A 36 25.65 23.68 -15.96
CA LYS A 36 24.45 24.28 -16.57
C LYS A 36 23.57 24.85 -15.45
N LYS A 37 23.20 26.13 -15.54
CA LYS A 37 22.51 26.92 -14.50
C LYS A 37 21.21 26.29 -13.95
N THR A 38 20.69 25.25 -14.59
CA THR A 38 19.44 24.58 -14.27
C THR A 38 19.52 23.60 -13.10
N ASN A 39 20.68 23.03 -12.79
CA ASN A 39 20.86 22.05 -11.68
C ASN A 39 21.80 22.58 -10.58
N ALA A 40 22.00 23.90 -10.51
CA ALA A 40 22.88 24.50 -9.53
C ALA A 40 22.20 24.53 -8.14
N HIS A 41 22.58 23.61 -7.26
CA HIS A 41 22.13 23.61 -5.87
C HIS A 41 22.86 24.69 -5.05
N ALA A 42 22.17 25.25 -4.04
CA ALA A 42 22.77 26.18 -3.09
C ALA A 42 23.88 25.52 -2.26
N CYS A 43 24.79 26.34 -1.70
CA CYS A 43 25.83 25.83 -0.79
C CYS A 43 25.21 25.05 0.38
N VAL A 44 25.73 23.85 0.67
CA VAL A 44 25.23 22.99 1.75
C VAL A 44 25.33 23.68 3.12
N LYS A 45 26.37 24.49 3.35
CA LYS A 45 26.54 25.26 4.59
C LYS A 45 25.61 26.48 4.71
N ARG A 46 24.77 26.72 3.70
CA ARG A 46 23.86 27.87 3.61
C ARG A 46 22.38 27.45 3.56
N LYS A 47 22.06 26.21 3.93
CA LYS A 47 20.67 25.73 4.04
C LYS A 47 19.93 26.55 5.09
N CYS A 48 18.87 27.25 4.66
CA CYS A 48 18.11 28.15 5.52
C CYS A 48 17.22 27.34 6.48
N PRO A 49 17.30 27.56 7.81
CA PRO A 49 16.43 26.87 8.77
C PRO A 49 14.94 27.12 8.51
N TYR A 50 14.58 28.33 8.08
CA TYR A 50 13.20 28.68 7.72
C TYR A 50 12.65 27.81 6.58
N MET A 51 13.47 27.51 5.56
CA MET A 51 13.03 26.58 4.51
C MET A 51 12.86 25.16 5.02
N ALA A 52 13.70 24.71 5.96
CA ALA A 52 13.57 23.36 6.54
C ALA A 52 12.27 23.21 7.34
N ILE A 53 11.84 24.27 8.04
CA ILE A 53 10.56 24.28 8.76
C ILE A 53 9.38 24.21 7.77
N GLN A 54 9.44 24.97 6.68
CA GLN A 54 8.43 24.94 5.64
C GLN A 54 8.36 23.59 4.91
N GLU A 55 9.51 22.94 4.66
CA GLU A 55 9.55 21.60 4.08
C GLU A 55 8.91 20.54 4.99
N ILE A 56 8.98 20.72 6.31
CA ILE A 56 8.35 19.81 7.29
C ILE A 56 6.83 20.00 7.31
N ASP A 57 6.37 21.25 7.35
CA ASP A 57 4.94 21.61 7.33
C ASP A 57 4.23 21.07 6.07
N ASP A 58 4.91 21.11 4.92
CA ASP A 58 4.39 20.59 3.64
C ASP A 58 4.48 19.06 3.49
N SER A 59 5.23 18.38 4.38
CA SER A 59 5.44 16.93 4.34
C SER A 59 4.49 16.15 5.25
N GLU A 60 3.78 16.84 6.15
CA GLU A 60 2.72 16.28 6.99
C GLU A 60 1.38 16.52 6.29
N PRO A 61 0.82 15.55 5.54
CA PRO A 61 -0.51 15.71 5.00
C PRO A 61 -1.52 15.69 6.15
N ASP A 62 -1.95 16.87 6.61
CA ASP A 62 -3.16 17.04 7.44
C ASP A 62 -4.44 16.88 6.59
N ASP A 63 -4.43 15.95 5.64
CA ASP A 63 -5.56 15.72 4.76
C ASP A 63 -6.34 14.51 5.27
N GLU A 64 -7.06 14.69 6.40
CA GLU A 64 -8.11 13.75 6.84
C GLU A 64 -9.03 13.39 5.65
N GLU A 65 -9.25 14.33 4.73
CA GLU A 65 -10.00 14.13 3.48
C GLU A 65 -9.34 13.13 2.52
N PHE A 66 -8.00 13.09 2.42
CA PHE A 66 -7.28 12.10 1.62
C PHE A 66 -7.40 10.70 2.23
N TYR A 67 -7.26 10.59 3.55
CA TYR A 67 -7.46 9.32 4.27
C TYR A 67 -8.91 8.84 4.19
N GLN A 68 -9.88 9.75 4.31
CA GLN A 68 -11.29 9.44 4.19
C GLN A 68 -11.63 8.99 2.76
N LYS A 69 -11.15 9.71 1.74
CA LYS A 69 -11.36 9.34 0.33
C LYS A 69 -10.74 7.98 0.00
N THR A 70 -9.54 7.70 0.47
CA THR A 70 -8.90 6.39 0.26
C THR A 70 -9.59 5.26 1.02
N ALA A 71 -10.14 5.52 2.22
CA ALA A 71 -10.95 4.55 2.96
C ALA A 71 -12.29 4.27 2.24
N GLU A 72 -12.96 5.29 1.73
CA GLU A 72 -14.22 5.15 0.98
C GLU A 72 -14.03 4.43 -0.35
N GLU A 73 -12.94 4.72 -1.08
CA GLU A 73 -12.59 4.01 -2.31
C GLU A 73 -12.29 2.53 -2.03
N LYS A 74 -11.63 2.21 -0.91
CA LYS A 74 -11.43 0.82 -0.46
C LYS A 74 -12.73 0.14 -0.07
N ALA A 75 -13.67 0.85 0.58
CA ALA A 75 -14.97 0.30 0.97
C ALA A 75 -15.89 0.05 -0.25
N LYS A 76 -15.75 0.85 -1.31
CA LYS A 76 -16.48 0.72 -2.58
C LYS A 76 -15.89 -0.34 -3.53
N GLN A 77 -14.74 -0.93 -3.20
CA GLN A 77 -14.27 -2.11 -3.91
C GLN A 77 -15.16 -3.29 -3.49
N ASP A 78 -16.25 -3.46 -4.23
CA ASP A 78 -17.09 -4.65 -4.21
C ASP A 78 -16.22 -5.91 -4.14
N VAL A 79 -16.63 -6.87 -3.31
CA VAL A 79 -16.10 -8.22 -3.26
C VAL A 79 -16.45 -8.90 -4.59
N LYS A 80 -15.79 -8.48 -5.68
CA LYS A 80 -15.85 -9.14 -6.97
C LYS A 80 -15.45 -10.57 -6.71
N SER A 81 -16.33 -11.51 -7.04
CA SER A 81 -16.08 -12.96 -7.13
C SER A 81 -14.58 -13.25 -7.23
N HIS A 82 -13.93 -13.44 -6.09
CA HIS A 82 -12.49 -13.58 -6.08
C HIS A 82 -12.22 -14.92 -6.72
N GLN A 83 -11.56 -14.92 -7.89
CA GLN A 83 -11.08 -16.17 -8.44
C GLN A 83 -10.11 -16.75 -7.42
N VAL A 84 -10.49 -17.90 -6.87
CA VAL A 84 -9.75 -18.63 -5.85
C VAL A 84 -8.75 -19.54 -6.53
N ARG A 85 -7.52 -19.60 -6.01
CA ARG A 85 -6.59 -20.69 -6.37
C ARG A 85 -6.88 -21.89 -5.50
N SER A 86 -6.93 -23.08 -6.12
CA SER A 86 -6.82 -24.32 -5.38
C SER A 86 -5.34 -24.52 -5.04
N SER A 87 -4.93 -24.11 -3.83
CA SER A 87 -3.54 -24.21 -3.40
C SER A 87 -3.16 -25.68 -3.21
N GLY A 88 -2.21 -26.17 -4.03
CA GLY A 88 -1.63 -27.51 -3.91
C GLY A 88 -2.14 -28.58 -4.90
N GLY A 89 -2.73 -28.21 -6.04
CA GLY A 89 -3.21 -29.17 -7.03
C GLY A 89 -4.59 -29.76 -6.68
N LYS A 90 -5.04 -30.80 -7.41
CA LYS A 90 -6.32 -31.47 -7.13
C LYS A 90 -6.20 -32.28 -5.83
N LYS A 91 -6.59 -31.69 -4.70
CA LYS A 91 -6.73 -32.42 -3.43
C LYS A 91 -7.88 -33.41 -3.54
N GLU A 92 -7.68 -34.62 -3.02
CA GLU A 92 -8.74 -35.61 -2.90
C GLU A 92 -9.82 -35.10 -1.93
N VAL A 93 -11.08 -35.21 -2.35
CA VAL A 93 -12.26 -34.85 -1.55
C VAL A 93 -13.07 -36.11 -1.27
N LYS A 94 -13.35 -36.40 0.00
CA LYS A 94 -14.19 -37.52 0.44
C LYS A 94 -15.31 -37.01 1.34
N TRP A 95 -16.55 -37.33 1.00
CA TRP A 95 -17.70 -37.03 1.84
C TRP A 95 -17.73 -37.98 3.05
N ILE A 96 -17.95 -37.43 4.26
CA ILE A 96 -18.02 -38.21 5.49
C ILE A 96 -19.48 -38.26 5.96
N GLY A 97 -19.97 -39.48 6.19
CA GLY A 97 -21.32 -39.72 6.70
C GLY A 97 -22.39 -39.80 5.61
N GLN A 98 -23.66 -39.75 6.03
CA GLN A 98 -24.80 -39.80 5.14
C GLN A 98 -25.16 -38.39 4.62
N PRO A 99 -25.75 -38.28 3.41
CA PRO A 99 -26.33 -37.04 2.91
C PRO A 99 -27.32 -36.45 3.90
N VAL A 100 -27.24 -35.14 4.15
CA VAL A 100 -28.19 -34.43 5.01
C VAL A 100 -29.36 -33.85 4.22
N HIS A 101 -29.16 -33.56 2.94
CA HIS A 101 -30.20 -33.02 2.06
C HIS A 101 -29.89 -33.32 0.60
N ASN A 102 -30.93 -33.44 -0.23
CA ASN A 102 -30.82 -33.54 -1.68
C ASN A 102 -31.99 -32.77 -2.32
N ASP A 103 -31.66 -31.76 -3.14
CA ASP A 103 -32.64 -30.90 -3.82
C ASP A 103 -32.92 -31.37 -5.28
N GLY A 104 -32.41 -32.55 -5.66
CA GLY A 104 -32.44 -33.11 -7.01
C GLY A 104 -31.28 -32.67 -7.90
N ARG A 105 -30.58 -31.59 -7.56
CA ARG A 105 -29.39 -31.09 -8.28
C ARG A 105 -28.11 -31.26 -7.48
N LYS A 106 -28.18 -31.11 -6.17
CA LYS A 106 -27.06 -31.15 -5.24
C LYS A 106 -27.39 -32.06 -4.08
N THR A 107 -26.39 -32.82 -3.67
CA THR A 107 -26.42 -33.63 -2.45
C THR A 107 -25.51 -32.96 -1.45
N TYR A 108 -26.06 -32.61 -0.28
CA TYR A 108 -25.36 -31.87 0.75
C TYR A 108 -24.91 -32.80 1.87
N TYR A 109 -23.75 -32.51 2.45
CA TYR A 109 -23.15 -33.26 3.55
C TYR A 109 -22.78 -32.34 4.71
N ARG A 110 -22.80 -32.91 5.92
CA ARG A 110 -22.36 -32.19 7.11
C ARG A 110 -20.83 -32.06 7.19
N CYS A 111 -20.12 -33.08 6.71
CA CYS A 111 -18.67 -33.21 6.86
C CYS A 111 -18.00 -33.68 5.56
N ALA A 112 -16.80 -33.16 5.29
CA ALA A 112 -15.97 -33.59 4.17
C ALA A 112 -14.49 -33.65 4.60
N LYS A 113 -13.75 -34.60 4.03
CA LYS A 113 -12.30 -34.70 4.15
C LYS A 113 -11.63 -34.18 2.90
N VAL A 114 -10.78 -33.17 3.02
CA VAL A 114 -10.05 -32.56 1.91
C VAL A 114 -8.57 -32.61 2.21
N GLY A 115 -7.79 -33.33 1.40
CA GLY A 115 -6.33 -33.42 1.58
C GLY A 115 -5.90 -34.03 2.93
N GLY A 116 -6.75 -34.86 3.55
CA GLY A 116 -6.47 -35.50 4.84
C GLY A 116 -7.04 -34.76 6.06
N GLU A 117 -7.51 -33.52 5.89
CA GLU A 117 -8.14 -32.74 6.95
C GLU A 117 -9.66 -32.81 6.84
N GLU A 118 -10.34 -32.87 7.99
CA GLU A 118 -11.79 -32.96 8.06
C GLU A 118 -12.39 -31.59 8.36
N PHE A 119 -13.42 -31.23 7.61
CA PHE A 119 -14.14 -29.97 7.70
C PHE A 119 -15.60 -30.24 7.96
N VAL A 120 -16.21 -29.42 8.81
CA VAL A 120 -17.62 -29.49 9.20
C VAL A 120 -18.31 -28.17 8.83
N ALA A 121 -19.59 -28.26 8.48
CA ALA A 121 -20.42 -27.06 8.32
C ALA A 121 -20.39 -26.21 9.62
N GLY A 122 -19.98 -24.97 9.48
CA GLY A 122 -19.74 -24.03 10.58
C GLY A 122 -18.29 -23.63 10.76
N ASP A 123 -17.33 -24.41 10.25
CA ASP A 123 -15.89 -24.13 10.36
C ASP A 123 -15.49 -22.90 9.53
N CYS A 124 -14.42 -22.22 9.97
CA CYS A 124 -13.81 -21.12 9.23
C CYS A 124 -12.59 -21.64 8.46
N VAL A 125 -12.50 -21.26 7.18
CA VAL A 125 -11.41 -21.64 6.29
C VAL A 125 -10.78 -20.41 5.66
N SER A 126 -9.48 -20.48 5.42
CA SER A 126 -8.74 -19.48 4.65
C SER A 126 -8.58 -19.94 3.20
N VAL A 127 -8.67 -18.99 2.29
CA VAL A 127 -8.63 -19.24 0.85
C VAL A 127 -7.68 -18.24 0.19
N GLU A 128 -6.69 -18.76 -0.54
CA GLU A 128 -5.72 -17.94 -1.25
C GLU A 128 -6.30 -17.45 -2.60
N PRO A 129 -6.29 -16.13 -2.86
CA PRO A 129 -6.74 -15.59 -4.13
C PRO A 129 -5.76 -15.90 -5.27
N VAL A 130 -6.25 -15.86 -6.51
CA VAL A 130 -5.39 -15.96 -7.72
C VAL A 130 -4.41 -14.80 -7.81
N ASN A 131 -4.82 -13.60 -7.44
CA ASN A 131 -3.94 -12.45 -7.42
C ASN A 131 -3.15 -12.43 -6.09
N PRO A 132 -1.82 -12.58 -6.09
CA PRO A 132 -1.02 -12.56 -4.86
C PRO A 132 -1.01 -11.20 -4.15
N SER A 133 -1.39 -10.11 -4.84
CA SER A 133 -1.55 -8.79 -4.25
C SER A 133 -2.92 -8.60 -3.57
N ALA A 134 -3.85 -9.54 -3.74
CA ALA A 134 -5.13 -9.53 -3.03
C ALA A 134 -4.98 -10.17 -1.64
N PRO A 135 -5.69 -9.68 -0.61
CA PRO A 135 -5.61 -10.24 0.73
C PRO A 135 -6.16 -11.67 0.81
N LEU A 136 -5.69 -12.43 1.81
CA LEU A 136 -6.23 -13.75 2.14
C LEU A 136 -7.73 -13.63 2.48
N ILE A 137 -8.54 -14.54 1.94
CA ILE A 137 -9.98 -14.55 2.19
C ILE A 137 -10.27 -15.53 3.32
N ILE A 138 -11.03 -15.11 4.32
CA ILE A 138 -11.52 -15.99 5.39
C ILE A 138 -13.03 -16.15 5.21
N GLY A 139 -13.49 -17.39 5.11
CA GLY A 139 -14.90 -17.73 4.91
C GLY A 139 -15.38 -18.77 5.90
N ARG A 140 -16.67 -18.77 6.18
CA ARG A 140 -17.33 -19.81 6.98
C ARG A 140 -18.02 -20.82 6.07
N ILE A 141 -17.83 -22.11 6.33
CA ILE A 141 -18.52 -23.16 5.61
C ILE A 141 -19.99 -23.16 6.05
N MET A 142 -20.89 -22.77 5.15
CA MET A 142 -22.33 -22.77 5.43
C MET A 142 -22.99 -24.11 5.09
N TYR A 143 -22.61 -24.67 3.94
CA TYR A 143 -23.07 -25.96 3.43
C TYR A 143 -21.98 -26.52 2.52
N MET A 144 -21.96 -27.85 2.36
CA MET A 144 -21.07 -28.55 1.44
C MET A 144 -21.88 -29.54 0.61
#